data_AF-A0A9X1HT14-F1
#
_entry.id   AF-A0A9X1HT14-F1
#
_cell.length_a   1.000
_cell.length_b   1.000
_cell.length_c   1.000
_cell.angle_alpha   90.00
_cell.angle_beta   90.00
_cell.angle_gamma   90.00
#
_symmetry.space_group_name_H-M   'P 1'
#
loop_
_entity.id
_entity.type
_entity.pdbx_description
1 polymer ?
#
loop_
_entity_poly.entity_id
_entity_poly.type
_entity_poly.pdbx_seq_one_letter_code
_entity_poly.pdbx_strand_id
1 'polypeptide(L)'
;MTLVLISVFFGLEAQETDHIPGMDQTVKTREMRYREPVLAGILSALIPGAGQLYNQQTVKGVIFMGVFVGSAIMVLSDYNYDSIYNESGSSTTAVVGGVIMFGIWVTAIVDGVISAKKINQKYGLSLEFRQIPSLENVGVMGSVPSLTVSFTLGK
;
A
#
# COMPACT_ATOMS: atom_id res chain seq x y z
N MET A 1 18.05 12.28 25.06
CA MET A 1 17.41 12.63 23.78
C MET A 1 16.77 11.42 23.08
N THR A 2 16.49 10.33 23.80
CA THR A 2 16.00 9.05 23.26
C THR A 2 14.49 8.84 23.49
N LEU A 3 13.86 9.63 24.36
CA LEU A 3 12.44 9.51 24.71
C LEU A 3 11.49 10.30 23.81
N VAL A 4 11.99 11.28 23.04
CA VAL A 4 11.16 12.10 22.13
C VAL A 4 10.74 11.32 20.86
N LEU A 5 11.52 10.29 20.50
CA LEU A 5 11.23 9.46 19.31
C LEU A 5 10.10 8.44 19.52
N ILE A 6 9.78 8.07 20.76
CA ILE A 6 8.71 7.10 21.07
C ILE A 6 7.34 7.79 21.13
N SER A 7 7.28 9.07 21.53
CA SER A 7 6.03 9.84 21.59
C SER A 7 5.46 10.17 20.20
N VAL A 8 6.30 10.28 19.16
CA VAL A 8 5.84 10.35 17.76
C VAL A 8 5.27 9.00 17.29
N PHE A 9 5.65 7.89 17.93
CA PHE A 9 5.29 6.52 17.54
C PHE A 9 3.93 6.03 18.08
N PHE A 10 3.34 6.71 19.07
CA PHE A 10 2.05 6.34 19.68
C PHE A 10 0.99 7.47 19.73
N GLY A 11 1.35 8.70 19.35
CA GLY A 11 0.61 9.91 19.73
C GLY A 11 -0.14 10.66 18.62
N LEU A 12 -0.63 10.00 17.57
CA LEU A 12 -1.54 10.62 16.60
C LEU A 12 -2.79 9.76 16.39
N GLU A 13 -3.49 9.48 17.48
CA GLU A 13 -4.93 9.19 17.46
C GLU A 13 -5.63 10.43 18.03
N ALA A 14 -6.01 11.37 17.16
CA ALA A 14 -6.95 12.43 17.48
C ALA A 14 -7.71 12.78 16.20
N GLN A 15 -8.68 11.95 15.85
CA GLN A 15 -9.81 12.38 15.04
C GLN A 15 -10.97 12.66 16.01
N GLU A 16 -11.11 13.91 16.43
CA GLU A 16 -12.34 14.42 17.02
C GLU A 16 -12.97 15.37 16.00
N THR A 17 -13.84 14.81 15.15
CA THR A 17 -14.77 15.60 14.36
C THR A 17 -16.11 15.55 15.08
N ASP A 18 -16.48 16.70 15.61
CA ASP A 18 -17.72 16.94 16.33
C ASP A 18 -18.95 16.54 15.49
N HIS A 19 -19.95 16.09 16.23
CA HIS A 19 -21.15 15.40 15.81
C HIS A 19 -22.09 16.26 14.93
N ILE A 20 -22.49 15.75 13.74
CA ILE A 20 -23.73 16.16 13.07
C ILE A 20 -24.64 14.92 12.93
N PRO A 21 -25.77 14.86 13.64
CA PRO A 21 -26.69 13.74 13.56
C PRO A 21 -27.56 13.87 12.31
N GLY A 22 -27.39 12.91 11.39
CA GLY A 22 -28.27 12.70 10.25
C GLY A 22 -27.79 13.39 8.97
N MET A 23 -27.57 12.57 7.93
CA MET A 23 -27.14 12.94 6.58
C MET A 23 -25.67 13.37 6.45
N ASP A 24 -24.78 12.39 6.41
CA ASP A 24 -24.05 12.05 5.18
C ASP A 24 -23.16 10.85 5.51
N GLN A 25 -23.68 9.64 5.31
CA GLN A 25 -22.76 8.52 5.12
C GLN A 25 -22.11 8.71 3.75
N THR A 26 -21.14 9.61 3.67
CA THR A 26 -19.96 9.38 2.86
C THR A 26 -19.28 8.17 3.47
N VAL A 27 -19.88 7.00 3.26
CA VAL A 27 -19.14 5.75 3.27
C VAL A 27 -18.01 6.05 2.30
N LYS A 28 -16.83 6.33 2.85
CA LYS A 28 -15.58 6.49 2.13
C LYS A 28 -15.37 5.13 1.50
N THR A 29 -16.04 4.94 0.36
CA THR A 29 -16.15 3.69 -0.39
C THR A 29 -14.73 3.54 -0.88
N ARG A 30 -13.91 2.83 -0.10
CA ARG A 30 -12.58 2.44 -0.56
C ARG A 30 -12.83 1.79 -1.90
N GLU A 31 -12.42 2.47 -2.97
CA GLU A 31 -12.71 2.02 -4.31
C GLU A 31 -12.27 0.57 -4.41
N MET A 32 -13.24 -0.32 -4.63
CA MET A 32 -13.02 -1.76 -4.79
C MET A 32 -12.36 -1.97 -6.16
N ARG A 33 -11.10 -1.55 -6.23
CA ARG A 33 -10.26 -1.61 -7.42
C ARG A 33 -9.10 -2.53 -7.15
N TYR A 34 -8.88 -3.45 -8.09
CA TYR A 34 -7.75 -4.35 -8.09
C TYR A 34 -6.43 -3.56 -7.99
N ARG A 35 -5.53 -4.02 -7.13
CA ARG A 35 -4.20 -3.45 -6.93
C ARG A 35 -3.16 -4.41 -7.48
N GLU A 36 -2.39 -3.97 -8.47
CA GLU A 36 -1.37 -4.82 -9.04
C GLU A 36 -0.16 -4.92 -8.09
N PRO A 37 0.18 -6.11 -7.56
CA PRO A 37 1.23 -6.22 -6.55
C PRO A 37 2.62 -5.87 -7.08
N VAL A 38 2.89 -6.18 -8.35
CA VAL A 38 4.16 -5.86 -9.00
C VAL A 38 4.32 -4.36 -9.13
N LEU A 39 3.27 -3.66 -9.57
CA LEU A 39 3.28 -2.20 -9.66
C LEU A 39 3.50 -1.55 -8.30
N ALA A 40 2.84 -2.04 -7.25
CA ALA A 40 3.06 -1.55 -5.89
C ALA A 40 4.52 -1.74 -5.44
N GLY A 41 5.15 -2.87 -5.78
CA GLY A 41 6.56 -3.12 -5.51
C GLY A 41 7.49 -2.17 -6.27
N ILE A 42 7.27 -1.97 -7.57
CA ILE A 42 8.07 -1.06 -8.42
C ILE A 42 7.97 0.37 -7.89
N LEU A 43 6.76 0.82 -7.53
CA LEU A 43 6.56 2.15 -6.96
C LEU A 43 7.34 2.32 -5.65
N SER A 44 7.27 1.35 -4.74
CA SER A 44 8.07 1.37 -3.52
C SER A 44 9.59 1.27 -3.76
N ALA A 45 10.02 0.62 -4.84
CA ALA A 45 11.44 0.52 -5.19
C ALA A 45 12.00 1.85 -5.69
N LEU A 46 11.21 2.59 -6.48
CA LEU A 46 11.56 3.93 -6.96
C LEU A 46 11.52 4.96 -5.84
N ILE A 47 10.43 4.94 -5.05
CA ILE A 47 10.21 5.86 -3.95
C ILE A 47 9.70 5.05 -2.76
N PRO A 48 10.52 4.81 -1.73
CA PRO A 48 10.07 4.08 -0.54
C PRO A 48 8.81 4.72 0.06
N GLY A 49 7.76 3.91 0.20
CA GLY A 49 6.43 4.34 0.66
C GLY A 49 5.39 4.59 -0.46
N ALA A 50 5.81 4.72 -1.72
CA ALA A 50 4.87 5.00 -2.81
C ALA A 50 3.94 3.82 -3.15
N GLY A 51 4.38 2.57 -2.99
CA GLY A 51 3.50 1.40 -3.12
C GLY A 51 2.36 1.40 -2.10
N GLN A 52 2.61 1.90 -0.89
CA GLN A 52 1.60 2.06 0.15
C GLN A 52 0.60 3.17 -0.20
N LEU A 53 1.06 4.27 -0.79
CA LEU A 53 0.17 5.33 -1.31
C LEU A 53 -0.72 4.79 -2.44
N TYR A 54 -0.16 4.01 -3.36
CA TYR A 54 -0.92 3.31 -4.41
C TYR A 54 -1.99 2.37 -3.83
N ASN A 55 -1.67 1.71 -2.71
CA ASN A 55 -2.59 0.85 -1.96
C ASN A 55 -3.60 1.62 -1.08
N GLN A 56 -3.66 2.95 -1.18
CA GLN A 56 -4.49 3.82 -0.32
C GLN A 56 -4.18 3.68 1.18
N GLN A 57 -2.96 3.27 1.52
CA GLN A 57 -2.44 3.20 2.89
C GLN A 57 -1.56 4.42 3.17
N THR A 58 -2.17 5.61 3.14
CA THR A 58 -1.47 6.90 3.21
C THR A 58 -0.57 7.03 4.43
N VAL A 59 -1.08 6.66 5.60
CA VAL A 59 -0.32 6.73 6.86
C VAL A 59 0.97 5.90 6.78
N LYS A 60 0.88 4.66 6.28
CA LYS A 60 2.07 3.82 6.09
C LYS A 60 3.04 4.41 5.08
N GLY A 61 2.53 4.93 3.95
CA GLY A 61 3.38 5.54 2.93
C GLY A 61 4.17 6.73 3.46
N VAL A 62 3.52 7.61 4.23
CA VAL A 62 4.16 8.76 4.88
C VAL A 62 5.21 8.31 5.90
N ILE A 63 4.94 7.25 6.68
CA ILE A 63 5.92 6.70 7.63
C ILE A 63 7.16 6.19 6.90
N PHE A 64 6.99 5.38 5.86
CA PHE A 64 8.12 4.85 5.08
C PHE A 64 8.95 5.98 4.45
N MET A 65 8.30 6.98 3.87
CA MET A 65 8.97 8.17 3.33
C MET A 65 9.71 8.94 4.42
N GLY A 66 9.07 9.22 5.55
CA GLY A 66 9.64 9.99 6.65
C GLY A 66 10.88 9.32 7.24
N VAL A 67 10.84 8.01 7.46
CA VAL A 67 11.99 7.25 7.98
C VAL A 67 13.11 7.19 6.94
N PHE A 68 12.80 7.03 5.66
CA PHE A 68 13.80 7.04 4.59
C PHE A 68 14.50 8.41 4.49
N VAL A 69 13.74 9.51 4.49
CA VAL A 69 14.31 10.87 4.46
C VAL A 69 15.12 11.15 5.72
N GLY A 70 14.60 10.79 6.90
CA GLY A 70 15.31 10.97 8.16
C GLY A 70 16.64 10.22 8.22
N SER A 71 16.67 8.97 7.75
CA SER A 71 17.90 8.18 7.67
C SER A 71 18.88 8.71 6.61
N ALA A 72 18.39 9.22 5.48
CA ALA A 72 19.23 9.90 4.50
C ALA A 72 19.88 11.18 5.07
N ILE A 73 19.14 11.97 5.86
CA ILE A 73 19.69 13.14 6.56
C ILE A 73 20.81 12.71 7.51
N MET A 74 20.63 11.62 8.27
CA MET A 74 21.69 11.11 9.16
C MET A 74 22.97 10.75 8.41
N VAL A 75 22.85 10.10 7.24
CA VAL A 75 24.00 9.79 6.38
C VAL A 75 24.68 11.07 5.87
N LEU A 76 23.91 12.01 5.33
CA LEU A 76 24.45 13.23 4.73
C LEU A 76 25.02 14.22 5.75
N SER A 77 24.54 14.20 6.99
CA SER A 77 25.01 15.08 8.06
C SER A 77 26.45 14.72 8.50
N ASP A 78 26.78 13.43 8.51
CA ASP A 78 28.11 12.92 8.85
C ASP A 78 29.16 13.34 7.80
N TYR A 79 28.80 13.21 6.51
CA TYR A 79 29.68 13.60 5.39
C TYR A 79 30.09 15.08 5.39
N ASN A 80 29.19 15.98 5.83
CA ASN A 80 29.49 17.42 5.82
C ASN A 80 30.30 17.87 7.05
N TYR A 81 30.18 17.17 8.18
CA TYR A 81 30.82 17.57 9.44
C TYR A 81 32.33 17.25 9.45
N ASP A 82 32.72 16.10 8.89
CA ASP A 82 34.10 15.61 8.85
C ASP A 82 35.03 16.47 7.96
N SER A 83 34.45 17.20 6.99
CA SER A 83 35.23 18.06 6.06
C SER A 83 35.68 19.40 6.64
N ILE A 84 35.05 19.88 7.73
CA ILE A 84 35.28 21.22 8.30
C ILE A 84 36.12 21.15 9.58
N TYR A 85 35.99 20.08 10.36
CA TYR A 85 36.67 19.91 11.63
C TYR A 85 37.42 18.58 11.61
N ASN A 86 38.74 18.62 11.34
CA ASN A 86 39.65 17.46 11.24
C ASN A 86 39.76 16.67 12.56
N GLU A 87 38.68 16.04 13.01
CA GLU A 87 38.63 15.05 14.07
C GLU A 87 37.78 13.90 13.57
N SER A 88 38.43 12.75 13.32
CA SER A 88 37.84 11.43 13.03
C SER A 88 36.32 11.37 13.23
N GLY A 89 35.55 11.83 12.24
CA GLY A 89 34.11 11.89 12.29
C GLY A 89 33.58 10.48 12.47
N SER A 90 32.75 10.29 13.50
CA SER A 90 32.25 8.97 13.87
C SER A 90 31.36 8.41 12.75
N SER A 91 31.98 7.64 11.85
CA SER A 91 31.33 6.86 10.77
C SER A 91 30.16 6.01 11.26
N THR A 92 30.07 5.77 12.57
CA THR A 92 28.94 5.12 13.24
C THR A 92 27.59 5.76 12.86
N THR A 93 27.48 7.09 12.76
CA THR A 93 26.20 7.75 12.45
C THR A 93 25.78 7.52 11.01
N ALA A 94 26.71 7.67 10.05
CA ALA A 94 26.44 7.33 8.65
C ALA A 94 26.14 5.84 8.46
N VAL A 95 26.85 4.95 9.16
CA VAL A 95 26.61 3.50 9.08
C VAL A 95 25.22 3.17 9.63
N VAL A 96 24.84 3.70 10.80
CA VAL A 96 23.51 3.49 11.38
C VAL A 96 22.42 4.04 10.46
N GLY A 97 22.60 5.26 9.95
CA GLY A 97 21.69 5.86 8.98
C GLY A 97 21.56 5.01 7.72
N GLY A 98 22.67 4.54 7.16
CA GLY A 98 22.69 3.70 5.95
C GLY A 98 22.00 2.35 6.15
N VAL A 99 22.22 1.69 7.29
CA VAL A 99 21.54 0.42 7.62
C VAL A 99 20.03 0.62 7.76
N ILE A 100 19.60 1.69 8.43
CA ILE A 100 18.17 2.02 8.55
C ILE A 100 17.58 2.34 7.18
N MET A 101 18.28 3.15 6.37
CA MET A 101 17.84 3.56 5.03
C MET A 101 17.67 2.35 4.10
N PHE A 102 18.62 1.41 4.12
CA PHE A 102 18.52 0.20 3.34
C PHE A 102 17.40 -0.73 3.85
N GLY A 103 17.33 -0.92 5.17
CA GLY A 103 16.31 -1.76 5.80
C GLY A 103 14.89 -1.26 5.55
N ILE A 104 14.66 0.06 5.65
CA ILE A 104 13.36 0.67 5.40
C ILE A 104 12.98 0.60 3.92
N TRP A 105 13.94 0.74 3.01
CA TRP A 105 13.71 0.62 1.56
C TRP A 105 13.24 -0.78 1.18
N VAL A 106 13.94 -1.83 1.63
CA VAL A 106 13.54 -3.22 1.38
C VAL A 106 12.17 -3.52 2.00
N THR A 107 11.94 -3.07 3.23
CA THR A 107 10.66 -3.27 3.94
C THR A 107 9.51 -2.59 3.20
N ALA A 108 9.71 -1.37 2.68
CA ALA A 108 8.69 -0.63 1.94
C ALA A 108 8.28 -1.35 0.64
N ILE A 109 9.22 -2.00 -0.05
CA ILE A 109 8.94 -2.81 -1.24
C ILE A 109 8.09 -4.03 -0.87
N VAL A 110 8.54 -4.80 0.11
CA VAL A 110 7.86 -6.04 0.54
C VAL A 110 6.46 -5.75 1.09
N ASP A 111 6.31 -4.77 1.99
CA ASP A 111 5.02 -4.38 2.54
C ASP A 111 4.07 -3.82 1.47
N GLY A 112 4.60 -3.15 0.43
CA GLY A 112 3.83 -2.66 -0.71
C GLY A 112 3.19 -3.81 -1.50
N VAL A 113 3.98 -4.83 -1.82
CA VAL A 113 3.51 -6.04 -2.54
C VAL A 113 2.50 -6.83 -1.69
N ILE A 114 2.82 -7.07 -0.41
CA ILE A 114 1.96 -7.84 0.50
C ILE A 114 0.64 -7.11 0.72
N SER A 115 0.68 -5.80 0.93
CA SER A 115 -0.52 -5.00 1.15
C SER A 115 -1.44 -5.00 -0.06
N ALA A 116 -0.90 -4.94 -1.29
CA ALA A 116 -1.68 -5.07 -2.52
C ALA A 116 -2.39 -6.44 -2.59
N LYS A 117 -1.67 -7.54 -2.33
CA LYS A 117 -2.25 -8.89 -2.29
C LYS A 117 -3.35 -9.02 -1.24
N LYS A 118 -3.10 -8.53 -0.02
CA LYS A 118 -4.06 -8.57 1.09
C LYS A 118 -5.32 -7.75 0.80
N ILE A 119 -5.16 -6.60 0.15
CA ILE A 119 -6.28 -5.77 -0.31
C ILE A 119 -7.10 -6.55 -1.35
N ASN A 120 -6.46 -7.11 -2.37
CA ASN A 120 -7.18 -7.89 -3.39
C ASN A 120 -7.94 -9.08 -2.79
N GLN A 121 -7.32 -9.82 -1.87
CA GLN A 121 -7.97 -10.92 -1.16
C GLN A 121 -9.16 -10.44 -0.31
N LYS A 122 -8.99 -9.33 0.43
CA LYS A 122 -10.05 -8.76 1.27
C LYS A 122 -11.31 -8.40 0.47
N TYR A 123 -11.14 -7.96 -0.77
CA TYR A 123 -12.24 -7.54 -1.64
C TYR A 123 -12.67 -8.63 -2.65
N GLY A 124 -12.12 -9.85 -2.57
CA GLY A 124 -12.42 -10.91 -3.54
C GLY A 124 -11.97 -10.59 -4.96
N LEU A 125 -11.01 -9.67 -5.12
CA LEU A 125 -10.50 -9.19 -6.41
C LEU A 125 -9.25 -9.96 -6.85
N SER A 126 -8.78 -10.95 -6.09
CA SER A 126 -7.74 -11.84 -6.59
C SER A 126 -8.29 -12.54 -7.82
N LEU A 127 -7.81 -12.13 -9.00
CA LEU A 127 -8.04 -12.83 -10.26
C LEU A 127 -7.44 -14.23 -10.10
N GLU A 128 -8.25 -15.13 -9.57
CA GLU A 128 -8.15 -16.55 -9.83
C GLU A 128 -8.25 -16.70 -11.35
N PHE A 129 -7.10 -16.77 -12.00
CA PHE A 129 -7.04 -17.16 -13.39
C PHE A 129 -7.49 -18.63 -13.45
N ARG A 130 -8.79 -18.85 -13.71
CA ARG A 130 -9.51 -20.14 -13.89
C ARG A 130 -9.67 -20.98 -12.60
N GLN A 131 -10.90 -21.25 -12.17
CA GLN A 131 -11.84 -22.06 -12.95
C GLN A 131 -13.14 -21.31 -13.30
N ILE A 132 -13.23 -20.79 -14.52
CA ILE A 132 -14.52 -20.90 -15.20
C ILE A 132 -14.66 -22.42 -15.42
N PRO A 133 -15.64 -23.12 -14.84
CA PRO A 133 -15.85 -24.52 -15.19
C PRO A 133 -15.91 -24.57 -16.70
N SER A 134 -15.02 -25.37 -17.31
CA SER A 134 -15.08 -25.61 -18.74
C SER A 134 -16.53 -25.92 -19.08
N LEU A 135 -17.12 -25.21 -20.04
CA LEU A 135 -18.47 -25.47 -20.53
C LEU A 135 -18.64 -26.92 -21.05
N GLU A 136 -17.55 -27.69 -21.09
CA GLU A 136 -17.51 -29.14 -21.19
C GLU A 136 -18.39 -29.87 -20.16
N ASN A 137 -18.63 -29.29 -18.97
CA ASN A 137 -19.49 -29.89 -17.94
C ASN A 137 -20.89 -29.23 -17.85
N VAL A 138 -21.27 -28.40 -18.83
CA VAL A 138 -22.65 -27.86 -18.95
C VAL A 138 -23.46 -28.67 -19.97
N GLY A 139 -22.89 -29.76 -20.50
CA GLY A 139 -23.66 -30.85 -21.08
C GLY A 139 -24.13 -31.79 -19.98
N VAL A 140 -25.45 -31.89 -19.78
CA VAL A 140 -26.16 -32.90 -18.97
C VAL A 140 -26.38 -32.54 -17.49
N MET A 141 -27.34 -31.66 -17.20
CA MET A 141 -28.60 -32.00 -16.49
C MET A 141 -29.38 -30.74 -16.11
N GLY A 142 -30.64 -30.66 -16.59
CA GLY A 142 -31.64 -29.73 -16.05
C GLY A 142 -32.14 -28.69 -17.06
N SER A 143 -33.08 -29.12 -17.91
CA SER A 143 -34.11 -28.32 -18.58
C SER A 143 -34.03 -26.78 -18.42
N VAL A 144 -33.46 -26.11 -19.42
CA VAL A 144 -33.73 -24.68 -19.62
C VAL A 144 -35.11 -24.58 -20.29
N PRO A 145 -36.11 -23.89 -19.71
CA PRO A 145 -37.36 -23.65 -20.40
C PRO A 145 -37.09 -22.80 -21.64
N SER A 146 -37.49 -23.31 -22.81
CA SER A 146 -37.37 -22.61 -24.09
C SER A 146 -38.20 -21.33 -24.05
N LEU A 147 -37.52 -20.18 -24.00
CA LEU A 147 -38.14 -18.89 -24.35
C LEU A 147 -38.34 -18.87 -25.86
N THR A 148 -39.50 -19.37 -26.30
CA THR A 148 -39.97 -19.25 -27.68
C THR A 148 -40.31 -17.78 -27.94
N VAL A 149 -39.38 -17.04 -28.55
CA VAL A 149 -39.66 -15.71 -29.08
C VAL A 149 -40.35 -15.88 -30.43
N SER A 150 -41.69 -15.87 -30.43
CA SER A 150 -42.48 -15.80 -31.66
C SER A 150 -42.42 -14.39 -32.24
N PHE A 151 -41.77 -14.25 -33.39
CA PHE A 151 -41.92 -13.06 -34.24
C PHE A 151 -43.19 -13.21 -35.08
N THR A 152 -44.27 -12.55 -34.66
CA THR A 152 -45.45 -12.31 -35.49
C THR A 152 -45.14 -11.16 -36.44
N LEU A 153 -44.86 -11.46 -37.71
CA LEU A 153 -44.84 -10.47 -38.79
C LEU A 153 -46.29 -10.10 -39.13
N GLY A 154 -46.72 -8.92 -38.68
CA GLY A 154 -47.99 -8.31 -39.04
C GLY A 154 -47.87 -7.51 -40.33
N LYS A 155 -48.51 -8.04 -41.37
CA LYS A 155 -48.99 -7.46 -42.65
C LYS A 155 -48.30 -6.23 -43.24
#